data_AF-A0A7W0T569-F1
#
_entry.id   AF-A0A7W0T569-F1
#
_cell.length_a   1.000
_cell.length_b   1.000
_cell.length_c   1.000
_cell.angle_alpha   90.00
_cell.angle_beta   90.00
_cell.angle_gamma   90.00
#
_symmetry.space_group_name_H-M   'P 1'
#
loop_
_entity.id
_entity.type
_entity.pdbx_description
1 polymer ?
#
loop_
_entity_poly.entity_id
_entity_poly.type
_entity_poly.pdbx_seq_one_letter_code
_entity_poly.pdbx_strand_id
1 'polypeptide(L)'
;MPRFELSEGSSNKFWEINLAGKSFTTTYGKIGATGQTTIKKFSSDADAQKEYEKLVAEKLKKGYQQAGGKPAKAATAKPAPGAKTASKTNGAAKSNSAAASSTTSSSSSASGKPGAMYFELVDGTSSKFWEILVDGTSVKTRYGKIGANGQQTVKDFATKPEAMKELGRLIHEKMNKGYTEKLAAKSGGGSAKPGKSNGASTPAVAAGDARKPELEKAIINDPYDADAYMVYADWLQDQGDPRGELVALQAGGKKPAAKKLLDKHADYFLGPLAEHQKCYDGSGKDAFTWKNGFIHALRLSHDHYALDYADDPKHKNWKGSLAEILGTLLRHPSGRFLAELSINYNNDPNESTLDDIIGVLAKHGLPTLRKLRIGDDVDQISWYNVGNLGKLWKAIPNLTHLDIEAGSFTLGAIELPKLQRAVFHTGGLSKASARSIAAAKWPHLEHLEVYYGSDNYGGDAKVKDVLPLLERTDMPKLRYLGVKNAEFQDELCEHLARAKLVRQLETLDISLGILTDAGVATIVKHAEAFKHLQVLDVSDTYVTKKGVASLKGVVKTVIAKELRGVDDPDEPEYRYVAVAE
;
A
#
# COMPACT_ATOMS: atom_id res chain seq x y z
N MET A 1 16.55 -0.32 -1.96
CA MET A 1 17.97 -0.52 -1.61
C MET A 1 18.60 0.84 -1.33
N PRO A 2 19.02 1.16 -0.09
CA PRO A 2 19.72 2.40 0.18
C PRO A 2 21.07 2.43 -0.53
N ARG A 3 21.29 3.49 -1.32
CA ARG A 3 22.53 3.78 -2.02
C ARG A 3 23.27 4.90 -1.31
N PHE A 4 24.56 4.69 -1.08
CA PHE A 4 25.44 5.66 -0.46
C PHE A 4 26.57 6.02 -1.42
N GLU A 5 26.82 7.30 -1.60
CA GLU A 5 27.80 7.85 -2.52
C GLU A 5 28.85 8.66 -1.75
N LEU A 6 30.10 8.51 -2.19
CA LEU A 6 31.24 9.27 -1.70
C LEU A 6 31.91 9.93 -2.89
N SER A 7 31.94 11.26 -2.90
CA SER A 7 32.65 12.06 -3.90
C SER A 7 33.70 12.92 -3.19
N GLU A 8 34.96 12.49 -3.23
CA GLU A 8 36.10 13.18 -2.63
C GLU A 8 37.28 13.19 -3.60
N GLY A 9 37.73 14.38 -4.02
CA GLY A 9 38.79 14.54 -5.03
C GLY A 9 38.43 13.86 -6.36
N SER A 10 39.28 12.95 -6.83
CA SER A 10 39.04 12.12 -8.03
C SER A 10 38.29 10.81 -7.75
N SER A 11 37.91 10.54 -6.49
CA SER A 11 37.19 9.33 -6.10
C SER A 11 35.68 9.56 -6.06
N ASN A 12 34.97 8.96 -7.03
CA ASN A 12 33.51 8.89 -7.08
C ASN A 12 33.07 7.44 -6.90
N LYS A 13 32.63 7.07 -5.68
CA LYS A 13 32.30 5.69 -5.32
C LYS A 13 30.86 5.59 -4.84
N PHE A 14 30.20 4.47 -5.15
CA PHE A 14 28.92 4.10 -4.56
C PHE A 14 29.05 2.81 -3.75
N TRP A 15 28.19 2.67 -2.75
CA TRP A 15 28.01 1.49 -1.93
C TRP A 15 26.52 1.35 -1.60
N GLU A 16 25.96 0.19 -1.90
CA GLU A 16 24.56 -0.17 -1.70
C GLU A 16 24.50 -1.38 -0.79
N ILE A 17 23.47 -1.45 0.05
CA ILE A 17 23.23 -2.63 0.89
C ILE A 17 21.74 -2.98 0.95
N ASN A 18 21.42 -4.26 0.78
CA ASN A 18 20.07 -4.79 0.85
C ASN A 18 20.01 -5.93 1.85
N LEU A 19 19.19 -5.80 2.88
CA LEU A 19 18.95 -6.87 3.85
C LEU A 19 17.74 -7.71 3.42
N ALA A 20 17.88 -9.03 3.46
CA ALA A 20 16.83 -10.00 3.14
C ALA A 20 16.96 -11.21 4.07
N GLY A 21 16.09 -11.28 5.08
CA GLY A 21 16.10 -12.32 6.12
C GLY A 21 17.48 -12.49 6.76
N LYS A 22 17.99 -13.72 6.75
CA LYS A 22 19.29 -14.13 7.31
C LYS A 22 20.50 -13.69 6.49
N SER A 23 20.37 -12.75 5.54
CA SER A 23 21.47 -12.35 4.68
C SER A 23 21.38 -10.91 4.25
N PHE A 24 22.50 -10.29 3.89
CA PHE A 24 22.48 -9.05 3.15
C PHE A 24 23.39 -9.13 1.91
N THR A 25 23.04 -8.32 0.92
CA THR A 25 23.80 -8.11 -0.30
C THR A 25 24.39 -6.70 -0.27
N THR A 26 25.68 -6.57 -0.55
CA THR A 26 26.38 -5.29 -0.68
C THR A 26 26.88 -5.12 -2.10
N THR A 27 26.62 -3.99 -2.74
CA THR A 27 27.13 -3.66 -4.08
C THR A 27 27.97 -2.40 -4.02
N TYR A 28 29.18 -2.39 -4.56
CA TYR A 28 30.05 -1.20 -4.50
C TYR A 28 30.94 -1.03 -5.73
N GLY A 29 31.21 0.21 -6.10
CA GLY A 29 31.97 0.50 -7.31
C GLY A 29 32.20 1.98 -7.52
N LYS A 30 32.74 2.33 -8.69
CA LYS A 30 32.78 3.73 -9.14
C LYS A 30 31.39 4.15 -9.64
N ILE A 31 30.99 5.38 -9.36
CA ILE A 31 29.72 5.94 -9.88
C ILE A 31 29.75 5.90 -11.41
N GLY A 32 28.74 5.29 -12.03
CA GLY A 32 28.66 5.06 -13.49
C GLY A 32 29.18 3.70 -13.97
N ALA A 33 29.71 2.86 -13.09
CA ALA A 33 30.08 1.47 -13.38
C ALA A 33 29.12 0.48 -12.70
N THR A 34 29.07 -0.77 -13.19
CA THR A 34 28.19 -1.84 -12.68
C THR A 34 28.44 -2.20 -11.20
N GLY A 35 29.66 -1.97 -10.70
CA GLY A 35 30.05 -2.31 -9.32
C GLY A 35 30.29 -3.82 -9.11
N GLN A 36 30.75 -4.17 -7.90
CA GLN A 36 30.96 -5.53 -7.44
C GLN A 36 29.99 -5.85 -6.31
N THR A 37 29.44 -7.06 -6.32
CA THR A 37 28.43 -7.50 -5.35
C THR A 37 28.96 -8.62 -4.47
N THR A 38 28.72 -8.51 -3.16
CA THR A 38 29.06 -9.51 -2.15
C THR A 38 27.86 -9.81 -1.27
N ILE A 39 27.58 -11.10 -1.06
CA ILE A 39 26.48 -11.58 -0.21
C ILE A 39 27.09 -12.16 1.07
N LYS A 40 26.53 -11.81 2.22
CA LYS A 40 26.90 -12.37 3.52
C LYS A 40 25.68 -12.97 4.19
N LYS A 41 25.77 -14.24 4.59
CA LYS A 41 24.71 -15.00 5.28
C LYS A 41 25.03 -15.13 6.77
N PHE A 42 23.98 -15.24 7.57
CA PHE A 42 24.02 -15.33 9.04
C PHE A 42 23.13 -16.48 9.52
N SER A 43 23.31 -16.88 10.77
CA SER A 43 22.50 -17.91 11.45
C SER A 43 21.05 -17.47 11.69
N SER A 44 20.82 -16.16 11.86
CA SER A 44 19.51 -15.59 12.18
C SER A 44 19.30 -14.23 11.51
N ASP A 45 18.04 -13.82 11.39
CA ASP A 45 17.64 -12.51 10.88
C ASP A 45 18.14 -11.38 11.79
N ALA A 46 18.12 -11.61 13.10
CA ALA A 46 18.62 -10.66 14.09
C ALA A 46 20.14 -10.38 13.92
N ASP A 47 20.92 -11.42 13.61
CA ASP A 47 22.36 -11.29 13.35
C ASP A 47 22.62 -10.52 12.04
N ALA A 48 21.82 -10.80 11.00
CA ALA A 48 21.90 -10.11 9.71
C ALA A 48 21.53 -8.62 9.83
N GLN A 49 20.47 -8.29 10.58
CA GLN A 49 20.06 -6.92 10.88
C GLN A 49 21.13 -6.16 11.68
N LYS A 50 21.72 -6.79 12.70
CA LYS A 50 22.76 -6.17 13.54
C LYS A 50 24.03 -5.84 12.74
N GLU A 51 24.49 -6.75 11.87
CA GLU A 51 25.66 -6.49 11.03
C GLU A 51 25.33 -5.50 9.90
N TYR A 52 24.09 -5.52 9.36
CA TYR A 52 23.61 -4.52 8.40
C TYR A 52 23.70 -3.10 8.97
N GLU A 53 23.14 -2.87 10.17
CA GLU A 53 23.17 -1.56 10.83
C GLU A 53 24.59 -1.09 11.11
N LYS A 54 25.47 -2.01 11.53
CA LYS A 54 26.89 -1.74 11.75
C LYS A 54 27.60 -1.29 10.48
N LEU A 55 27.38 -1.96 9.35
CA LEU A 55 27.99 -1.58 8.07
C LEU A 55 27.49 -0.23 7.56
N VAL A 56 26.20 0.06 7.72
CA VAL A 56 25.64 1.38 7.39
C VAL A 56 26.30 2.47 8.25
N ALA A 57 26.40 2.26 9.57
CA ALA A 57 27.06 3.21 10.46
C ALA A 57 28.55 3.41 10.14
N GLU A 58 29.26 2.33 9.76
CA GLU A 58 30.65 2.40 9.33
C GLU A 58 30.82 3.23 8.05
N LYS A 59 29.93 3.06 7.06
CA LYS A 59 29.98 3.79 5.79
C LYS A 59 29.66 5.26 5.97
N LEU A 60 28.68 5.59 6.81
CA LEU A 60 28.39 6.97 7.20
C LEU A 60 29.59 7.63 7.90
N LYS A 61 30.29 6.90 8.79
CA LYS A 61 31.52 7.40 9.44
C LYS A 61 32.67 7.63 8.45
N LYS A 62 32.71 6.86 7.36
CA LYS A 62 33.68 6.99 6.25
C LYS A 62 33.31 8.08 5.23
N GLY A 63 32.31 8.92 5.53
CA GLY A 63 31.94 10.06 4.70
C GLY A 63 31.01 9.73 3.53
N TYR A 64 30.54 8.48 3.40
CA TYR A 64 29.52 8.15 2.40
C TYR A 64 28.20 8.83 2.79
N GLN A 65 27.57 9.49 1.83
CA GLN A 65 26.29 10.15 2.02
C GLN A 65 25.22 9.36 1.27
N GLN A 66 24.04 9.23 1.85
CA GLN A 66 22.94 8.54 1.16
C GLN A 66 22.54 9.36 -0.08
N ALA A 67 22.65 8.78 -1.27
CA ALA A 67 22.32 9.45 -2.53
C ALA A 67 20.81 9.75 -2.55
N GLY A 68 20.47 11.04 -2.68
CA GLY A 68 19.10 11.56 -2.48
C GLY A 68 18.94 12.59 -1.36
N GLY A 69 20.03 13.09 -0.74
CA GLY A 69 20.03 14.21 0.21
C GLY A 69 21.19 15.19 0.00
N LYS A 70 20.94 16.51 0.14
CA LYS A 70 21.94 17.59 0.02
C LYS A 70 23.00 17.55 1.15
N PRO A 71 24.22 18.07 0.92
CA PRO A 71 25.42 17.77 1.71
C PRO A 71 25.48 18.60 3.00
N ALA A 72 25.87 17.95 4.11
CA ALA A 72 26.12 18.64 5.38
C ALA A 72 27.62 18.73 5.68
N LYS A 73 28.06 19.98 5.80
CA LYS A 73 29.35 20.46 6.31
C LYS A 73 29.56 20.03 7.77
N ALA A 74 30.83 19.88 8.12
CA ALA A 74 31.38 19.28 9.35
C ALA A 74 30.74 19.72 10.68
N ALA A 75 30.64 18.74 11.59
CA ALA A 75 30.22 18.88 12.97
C ALA A 75 31.35 19.38 13.90
N THR A 76 30.98 20.18 14.90
CA THR A 76 31.75 20.31 16.15
C THR A 76 30.85 20.03 17.35
N ALA A 77 31.24 18.99 18.08
CA ALA A 77 31.18 18.74 19.53
C ALA A 77 29.92 19.06 20.38
N LYS A 78 29.39 17.99 20.98
CA LYS A 78 28.59 17.91 22.22
C LYS A 78 29.45 18.34 23.44
N PRO A 79 28.88 18.64 24.63
CA PRO A 79 28.36 17.60 25.54
C PRO A 79 27.02 17.93 26.23
N ALA A 80 26.37 16.87 26.73
CA ALA A 80 25.16 16.88 27.57
C ALA A 80 25.55 17.04 29.06
N PRO A 81 24.82 16.51 30.08
CA PRO A 81 23.38 16.22 30.28
C PRO A 81 22.87 16.77 31.63
N GLY A 82 21.57 16.62 31.95
CA GLY A 82 21.18 16.66 33.37
C GLY A 82 19.71 16.70 33.73
N ALA A 83 19.21 15.53 34.12
CA ALA A 83 18.35 15.30 35.30
C ALA A 83 16.85 15.65 35.19
N LYS A 84 15.97 14.65 35.06
CA LYS A 84 15.29 13.93 36.16
C LYS A 84 14.53 14.86 37.12
N THR A 85 13.21 14.80 37.08
CA THR A 85 12.40 14.35 38.24
C THR A 85 10.96 14.09 37.82
N ALA A 86 10.37 13.13 38.51
CA ALA A 86 9.10 12.48 38.23
C ALA A 86 8.02 12.92 39.23
N SER A 87 6.79 12.44 38.97
CA SER A 87 5.81 12.03 40.00
C SER A 87 5.05 13.19 40.68
N LYS A 88 3.72 13.18 40.88
CA LYS A 88 2.66 12.17 40.75
C LYS A 88 1.30 12.85 41.03
N THR A 89 0.25 12.07 40.78
CA THR A 89 -1.02 11.92 41.53
C THR A 89 -2.23 12.83 41.26
N ASN A 90 -3.22 12.18 40.62
CA ASN A 90 -4.56 11.83 41.11
C ASN A 90 -5.58 12.94 41.45
N GLY A 91 -6.77 12.77 40.84
CA GLY A 91 -8.02 13.35 41.33
C GLY A 91 -9.22 13.05 40.41
N ALA A 92 -9.82 11.87 40.58
CA ALA A 92 -11.18 11.50 40.16
C ALA A 92 -12.24 12.45 40.80
N ALA A 93 -13.52 12.59 40.44
CA ALA A 93 -14.46 11.95 39.52
C ALA A 93 -15.82 12.71 39.57
N LYS A 94 -16.68 12.46 38.54
CA LYS A 94 -18.17 12.33 38.56
C LYS A 94 -19.06 13.57 38.82
N SER A 95 -19.86 13.97 37.81
CA SER A 95 -21.32 13.71 37.60
C SER A 95 -22.22 14.71 38.35
N ASN A 96 -23.33 15.28 37.84
CA ASN A 96 -24.42 14.68 37.07
C ASN A 96 -25.36 15.79 36.51
N SER A 97 -26.29 15.36 35.64
CA SER A 97 -27.49 15.99 35.02
C SER A 97 -28.34 16.95 35.90
N ALA A 98 -29.25 17.82 35.41
CA ALA A 98 -30.29 17.62 34.38
C ALA A 98 -31.05 18.93 33.98
N ALA A 99 -31.63 18.89 32.78
CA ALA A 99 -32.85 19.53 32.20
C ALA A 99 -33.62 20.68 32.88
N ALA A 100 -34.01 21.69 32.07
CA ALA A 100 -35.43 22.01 31.75
C ALA A 100 -35.57 23.19 30.75
N SER A 101 -36.58 23.10 29.89
CA SER A 101 -36.94 23.94 28.74
C SER A 101 -37.62 25.27 29.07
N SER A 102 -37.48 26.29 28.19
CA SER A 102 -38.60 27.13 27.72
C SER A 102 -38.22 28.03 26.54
N THR A 103 -39.25 28.37 25.77
CA THR A 103 -39.30 28.88 24.40
C THR A 103 -39.16 30.41 24.32
N THR A 104 -38.34 30.95 23.41
CA THR A 104 -38.71 32.17 22.65
C THR A 104 -37.89 32.31 21.37
N SER A 105 -38.61 32.69 20.32
CA SER A 105 -38.22 32.92 18.93
C SER A 105 -37.24 34.07 18.71
N SER A 106 -36.19 33.83 17.91
CA SER A 106 -35.62 34.83 17.00
C SER A 106 -34.84 34.17 15.87
N SER A 107 -34.98 34.78 14.70
CA SER A 107 -34.51 34.40 13.37
C SER A 107 -32.99 34.20 13.27
N SER A 108 -32.53 33.10 12.69
CA SER A 108 -31.24 33.06 11.99
C SER A 108 -31.16 31.93 10.96
N SER A 109 -30.50 32.26 9.85
CA SER A 109 -30.33 31.55 8.59
C SER A 109 -29.63 30.20 8.70
N ALA A 110 -30.10 29.25 7.88
CA ALA A 110 -29.59 27.89 7.75
C ALA A 110 -28.09 27.84 7.42
N SER A 111 -27.30 27.37 8.38
CA SER A 111 -25.90 26.97 8.18
C SER A 111 -25.75 25.51 8.61
N GLY A 112 -25.26 24.66 7.69
CA GLY A 112 -24.85 23.30 8.02
C GLY A 112 -23.62 23.34 8.91
N LYS A 113 -23.67 22.68 10.07
CA LYS A 113 -22.52 22.63 10.99
C LYS A 113 -21.41 21.72 10.43
N PRO A 114 -20.13 22.08 10.58
CA PRO A 114 -19.01 21.18 10.28
C PRO A 114 -19.14 19.86 11.05
N GLY A 115 -19.01 18.73 10.36
CA GLY A 115 -19.10 17.38 10.95
C GLY A 115 -20.49 16.74 10.94
N ALA A 116 -21.51 17.39 10.38
CA ALA A 116 -22.82 16.77 10.17
C ALA A 116 -22.90 15.98 8.86
N MET A 117 -23.44 14.76 8.92
CA MET A 117 -23.79 13.96 7.74
C MET A 117 -25.21 14.32 7.29
N TYR A 118 -25.39 14.57 6.00
CA TYR A 118 -26.65 15.02 5.41
C TYR A 118 -27.17 14.00 4.41
N PHE A 119 -28.46 13.69 4.50
CA PHE A 119 -29.12 12.66 3.72
C PHE A 119 -30.40 13.20 3.10
N GLU A 120 -30.73 12.75 1.89
CA GLU A 120 -31.96 13.10 1.18
C GLU A 120 -32.72 11.85 0.75
N LEU A 121 -34.05 11.94 0.81
CA LEU A 121 -35.00 10.98 0.24
C LEU A 121 -35.94 11.76 -0.67
N VAL A 122 -35.88 11.46 -1.97
CA VAL A 122 -36.82 11.97 -2.98
C VAL A 122 -37.59 10.79 -3.54
N ASP A 123 -38.88 10.73 -3.24
CA ASP A 123 -39.79 9.67 -3.72
C ASP A 123 -41.14 10.31 -4.08
N GLY A 124 -41.49 10.25 -5.37
CA GLY A 124 -42.66 10.94 -5.92
C GLY A 124 -42.69 12.44 -5.57
N THR A 125 -43.73 12.86 -4.84
CA THR A 125 -43.91 14.25 -4.36
C THR A 125 -43.24 14.53 -3.01
N SER A 126 -42.62 13.53 -2.38
CA SER A 126 -41.94 13.65 -1.08
C SER A 126 -40.46 13.94 -1.25
N SER A 127 -40.04 15.16 -0.88
CA SER A 127 -38.65 15.60 -0.84
C SER A 127 -38.22 15.87 0.61
N LYS A 128 -37.55 14.91 1.25
CA LYS A 128 -37.18 14.97 2.67
C LYS A 128 -35.67 15.01 2.86
N PHE A 129 -35.21 15.76 3.86
CA PHE A 129 -33.84 15.71 4.33
C PHE A 129 -33.77 15.19 5.76
N TRP A 130 -32.63 14.59 6.09
CA TRP A 130 -32.27 14.18 7.43
C TRP A 130 -30.77 14.39 7.62
N GLU A 131 -30.38 15.03 8.71
CA GLU A 131 -29.01 15.42 9.05
C GLU A 131 -28.71 14.89 10.45
N ILE A 132 -27.50 14.41 10.68
CA ILE A 132 -27.07 13.86 11.97
C ILE A 132 -25.62 14.21 12.27
N LEU A 133 -25.33 14.51 13.53
CA LEU A 133 -23.97 14.74 14.03
C LEU A 133 -23.84 14.29 15.49
N VAL A 134 -22.62 13.96 15.90
CA VAL A 134 -22.26 13.77 17.32
C VAL A 134 -21.55 15.02 17.83
N ASP A 135 -22.07 15.60 18.91
CA ASP A 135 -21.50 16.75 19.61
C ASP A 135 -21.25 16.35 21.07
N GLY A 136 -19.99 16.10 21.43
CA GLY A 136 -19.64 15.55 22.73
C GLY A 136 -20.17 14.13 22.93
N THR A 137 -21.10 13.95 23.88
CA THR A 137 -21.80 12.69 24.16
C THR A 137 -23.25 12.70 23.67
N SER A 138 -23.63 13.69 22.85
CA SER A 138 -25.00 13.86 22.35
C SER A 138 -25.08 13.59 20.85
N VAL A 139 -26.07 12.80 20.42
CA VAL A 139 -26.47 12.68 19.02
C VAL A 139 -27.52 13.73 18.72
N LYS A 140 -27.27 14.60 17.73
CA LYS A 140 -28.22 15.63 17.28
C LYS A 140 -28.69 15.28 15.88
N THR A 141 -30.01 15.22 15.66
CA THR A 141 -30.59 15.03 14.33
C THR A 141 -31.43 16.23 13.91
N ARG A 142 -31.45 16.55 12.62
CA ARG A 142 -32.32 17.58 12.03
C ARG A 142 -33.00 17.05 10.78
N TYR A 143 -34.32 17.17 10.66
CA TYR A 143 -35.05 16.57 9.55
C TYR A 143 -36.29 17.36 9.12
N GLY A 144 -36.65 17.28 7.86
CA GLY A 144 -37.80 18.02 7.33
C GLY A 144 -37.93 17.92 5.82
N LYS A 145 -38.76 18.79 5.24
CA LYS A 145 -38.82 18.96 3.78
C LYS A 145 -37.56 19.66 3.27
N ILE A 146 -36.97 19.20 2.16
CA ILE A 146 -35.81 19.86 1.53
C ILE A 146 -36.13 21.34 1.29
N GLY A 147 -35.22 22.23 1.70
CA GLY A 147 -35.40 23.69 1.66
C GLY A 147 -36.08 24.33 2.88
N ALA A 148 -36.58 23.54 3.84
CA ALA A 148 -37.12 24.04 5.11
C ALA A 148 -36.09 23.92 6.25
N ASN A 149 -36.32 24.65 7.36
CA ASN A 149 -35.43 24.62 8.53
C ASN A 149 -35.39 23.22 9.20
N GLY A 150 -36.48 22.46 9.11
CA GLY A 150 -36.63 21.15 9.73
C GLY A 150 -36.90 21.21 11.24
N GLN A 151 -37.16 20.03 11.81
CA GLN A 151 -37.24 19.79 13.25
C GLN A 151 -35.92 19.20 13.74
N GLN A 152 -35.55 19.47 14.99
CA GLN A 152 -34.33 18.95 15.59
C GLN A 152 -34.65 18.06 16.79
N THR A 153 -33.88 16.98 16.95
CA THR A 153 -33.87 16.17 18.18
C THR A 153 -32.45 16.08 18.73
N VAL A 154 -32.35 15.90 20.04
CA VAL A 154 -31.09 15.66 20.75
C VAL A 154 -31.28 14.45 21.63
N LYS A 155 -30.32 13.52 21.59
CA LYS A 155 -30.30 12.33 22.45
C LYS A 155 -28.92 12.24 23.11
N ASP A 156 -28.91 12.33 24.44
CA ASP A 156 -27.69 12.29 25.24
C ASP A 156 -27.33 10.87 25.65
N PHE A 157 -26.03 10.60 25.70
CA PHE A 157 -25.46 9.32 26.13
C PHE A 157 -24.48 9.53 27.28
N ALA A 158 -24.22 8.46 28.04
CA ALA A 158 -23.31 8.52 29.17
C ALA A 158 -21.86 8.70 28.70
N THR A 159 -21.54 8.17 27.52
CA THR A 159 -20.19 8.24 26.94
C THR A 159 -20.22 8.56 25.44
N LYS A 160 -19.12 9.13 24.94
CA LYS A 160 -18.97 9.42 23.50
C LYS A 160 -19.05 8.16 22.62
N PRO A 161 -18.48 7.00 22.99
CA PRO A 161 -18.66 5.75 22.23
C PRO A 161 -20.11 5.29 22.10
N GLU A 162 -20.95 5.46 23.13
CA GLU A 162 -22.38 5.13 23.05
C GLU A 162 -23.11 6.05 22.05
N ALA A 163 -22.76 7.34 22.03
CA ALA A 163 -23.29 8.29 21.05
C ALA A 163 -22.86 7.93 19.62
N MET A 164 -21.61 7.49 19.42
CA MET A 164 -21.10 7.02 18.12
C MET A 164 -21.77 5.71 17.68
N LYS A 165 -22.06 4.79 18.61
CA LYS A 165 -22.83 3.57 18.31
C LYS A 165 -24.26 3.89 17.86
N GLU A 166 -24.92 4.83 18.53
CA GLU A 166 -26.25 5.28 18.11
C GLU A 166 -26.22 6.02 16.76
N LEU A 167 -25.19 6.83 16.50
CA LEU A 167 -24.96 7.47 15.21
C LEU A 167 -24.95 6.43 14.08
N GLY A 168 -24.14 5.39 14.21
CA GLY A 168 -24.08 4.29 13.25
C GLY A 168 -25.42 3.58 13.07
N ARG A 169 -26.12 3.26 14.17
CA ARG A 169 -27.45 2.63 14.14
C ARG A 169 -28.47 3.47 13.38
N LEU A 170 -28.53 4.78 13.63
CA LEU A 170 -29.49 5.69 13.00
C LEU A 170 -29.18 5.90 11.51
N ILE A 171 -27.92 5.94 11.11
CA ILE A 171 -27.53 6.04 9.69
C ILE A 171 -27.95 4.77 8.95
N HIS A 172 -27.62 3.60 9.48
CA HIS A 172 -28.01 2.33 8.89
C HIS A 172 -29.54 2.22 8.77
N GLU A 173 -30.28 2.62 9.81
CA GLU A 173 -31.74 2.68 9.79
C GLU A 173 -32.29 3.60 8.69
N LYS A 174 -31.66 4.75 8.45
CA LYS A 174 -32.08 5.71 7.42
C LYS A 174 -31.74 5.26 6.01
N MET A 175 -30.57 4.67 5.81
CA MET A 175 -30.17 4.09 4.52
C MET A 175 -31.12 2.95 4.10
N ASN A 176 -31.53 2.09 5.04
CA ASN A 176 -32.53 1.05 4.78
C ASN A 176 -33.92 1.60 4.44
N LYS A 177 -34.21 2.86 4.83
CA LYS A 177 -35.43 3.60 4.47
C LYS A 177 -35.29 4.38 3.16
N GLY A 178 -34.23 4.13 2.38
CA GLY A 178 -33.99 4.73 1.06
C GLY A 178 -33.33 6.11 1.09
N TYR A 179 -32.88 6.61 2.24
CA TYR A 179 -32.15 7.87 2.29
C TYR A 179 -30.76 7.73 1.69
N THR A 180 -30.38 8.67 0.85
CA THR A 180 -29.05 8.72 0.21
C THR A 180 -28.22 9.85 0.80
N GLU A 181 -26.97 9.56 1.18
CA GLU A 181 -26.05 10.56 1.70
C GLU A 181 -25.66 11.56 0.59
N LYS A 182 -25.69 12.86 0.90
CA LYS A 182 -25.21 13.94 0.03
C LYS A 182 -24.09 14.69 0.75
N LEU A 183 -23.02 14.98 0.00
CA LEU A 183 -22.00 15.93 0.44
C LEU A 183 -22.66 17.32 0.52
N ALA A 184 -22.58 17.98 1.67
CA ALA A 184 -23.11 19.33 1.84
C ALA A 184 -22.53 20.26 0.77
N ALA A 185 -23.37 20.76 -0.14
CA ALA A 185 -22.95 21.53 -1.30
C ALA A 185 -22.37 22.90 -0.89
N LYS A 186 -21.22 23.26 -1.48
CA LYS A 186 -20.63 24.61 -1.38
C LYS A 186 -21.44 25.60 -2.22
N SER A 187 -21.92 26.68 -1.61
CA SER A 187 -22.51 27.82 -2.32
C SER A 187 -21.44 28.59 -3.10
N GLY A 188 -21.73 28.95 -4.36
CA GLY A 188 -20.81 29.63 -5.28
C GLY A 188 -20.51 31.10 -4.94
N GLY A 189 -19.54 31.66 -5.65
CA GLY A 189 -19.20 33.08 -5.57
C GLY A 189 -18.45 33.57 -6.81
N GLY A 190 -19.10 34.46 -7.57
CA GLY A 190 -18.48 35.28 -8.60
C GLY A 190 -17.86 36.56 -8.00
N SER A 191 -16.65 36.84 -8.47
CA SER A 191 -15.93 38.12 -8.60
C SER A 191 -16.43 39.39 -7.86
N ALA A 192 -15.56 39.92 -6.98
CA ALA A 192 -15.20 41.35 -6.96
C ALA A 192 -13.86 41.58 -6.21
N LYS A 193 -13.05 42.52 -6.72
CA LYS A 193 -11.68 42.90 -6.30
C LYS A 193 -11.71 44.11 -5.31
N PRO A 194 -10.59 44.66 -4.80
CA PRO A 194 -10.30 44.70 -3.37
C PRO A 194 -10.23 46.12 -2.76
N GLY A 195 -10.54 46.24 -1.46
CA GLY A 195 -10.27 47.42 -0.64
C GLY A 195 -9.33 47.10 0.52
N LYS A 196 -8.26 47.90 0.68
CA LYS A 196 -7.27 47.84 1.78
C LYS A 196 -7.87 48.34 3.10
N SER A 197 -7.56 47.68 4.21
CA SER A 197 -7.28 48.33 5.50
C SER A 197 -6.55 47.42 6.47
N ASN A 198 -5.60 48.01 7.21
CA ASN A 198 -4.70 47.42 8.18
C ASN A 198 -5.39 46.94 9.47
N GLY A 199 -4.83 45.87 10.05
CA GLY A 199 -4.44 45.80 11.47
C GLY A 199 -5.53 45.51 12.51
N ALA A 200 -5.58 44.27 12.98
CA ALA A 200 -5.46 43.91 14.40
C ALA A 200 -5.76 42.40 14.58
N SER A 201 -4.88 41.75 15.33
CA SER A 201 -4.93 40.37 15.78
C SER A 201 -6.27 39.96 16.42
N THR A 202 -6.80 38.81 16.01
CA THR A 202 -7.79 38.02 16.77
C THR A 202 -7.52 36.52 16.50
N PRO A 203 -7.64 35.62 17.50
CA PRO A 203 -7.22 34.23 17.39
C PRO A 203 -8.31 33.31 16.78
N ALA A 204 -7.83 32.20 16.22
CA ALA A 204 -8.52 30.92 16.02
C ALA A 204 -9.78 30.90 15.13
N VAL A 205 -9.58 30.53 13.85
CA VAL A 205 -10.59 29.85 13.05
C VAL A 205 -10.28 28.34 13.10
N ALA A 206 -11.27 27.52 13.44
CA ALA A 206 -11.15 26.07 13.51
C ALA A 206 -10.69 25.47 12.16
N ALA A 207 -9.43 25.06 12.11
CA ALA A 207 -8.78 24.41 10.97
C ALA A 207 -9.30 22.98 10.81
N GLY A 208 -10.26 22.77 9.91
CA GLY A 208 -10.79 21.43 9.62
C GLY A 208 -10.04 20.71 8.50
N ASP A 209 -9.74 21.42 7.41
CA ASP A 209 -9.11 20.87 6.20
C ASP A 209 -8.82 22.00 5.18
N ALA A 210 -7.76 22.77 5.36
CA ALA A 210 -7.39 23.79 4.36
C ALA A 210 -6.94 23.10 3.05
N ARG A 211 -7.47 23.57 1.91
CA ARG A 211 -7.22 22.99 0.57
C ARG A 211 -6.80 24.03 -0.45
N LYS A 212 -5.82 23.69 -1.29
CA LYS A 212 -5.42 24.50 -2.45
C LYS A 212 -5.17 23.59 -3.65
N PRO A 213 -6.22 23.25 -4.43
CA PRO A 213 -6.17 22.23 -5.49
C PRO A 213 -5.03 22.41 -6.49
N GLU A 214 -4.62 23.65 -6.77
CA GLU A 214 -3.50 23.97 -7.66
C GLU A 214 -2.16 23.41 -7.16
N LEU A 215 -1.90 23.50 -5.85
CA LEU A 215 -0.68 22.94 -5.23
C LEU A 215 -0.81 21.42 -5.07
N GLU A 216 -2.00 20.94 -4.73
CA GLU A 216 -2.27 19.50 -4.59
C GLU A 216 -2.05 18.75 -5.90
N LYS A 217 -2.28 19.40 -7.05
CA LYS A 217 -2.04 18.80 -8.37
C LYS A 217 -0.59 18.35 -8.54
N ALA A 218 0.39 19.10 -7.99
CA ALA A 218 1.80 18.69 -8.03
C ALA A 218 2.01 17.38 -7.23
N ILE A 219 1.44 17.30 -6.04
CA ILE A 219 1.48 16.08 -5.19
C ILE A 219 0.74 14.91 -5.85
N ILE A 220 -0.39 15.16 -6.53
CA ILE A 220 -1.15 14.12 -7.23
C ILE A 220 -0.33 13.54 -8.41
N ASN A 221 0.39 14.42 -9.12
CA ASN A 221 1.26 14.01 -10.23
C ASN A 221 2.43 13.17 -9.74
N ASP A 222 3.09 13.58 -8.64
CA ASP A 222 4.13 12.81 -7.98
C ASP A 222 3.99 12.86 -6.44
N PRO A 223 3.41 11.83 -5.81
CA PRO A 223 3.23 11.78 -4.35
C PRO A 223 4.54 11.54 -3.59
N TYR A 224 5.67 11.38 -4.28
CA TYR A 224 6.99 11.27 -3.68
C TYR A 224 7.80 12.57 -3.74
N ASP A 225 7.32 13.59 -4.45
CA ASP A 225 7.99 14.90 -4.59
C ASP A 225 7.91 15.71 -3.28
N ALA A 226 8.98 15.68 -2.50
CA ALA A 226 9.06 16.40 -1.23
C ALA A 226 8.93 17.93 -1.39
N ASP A 227 9.38 18.50 -2.50
CA ASP A 227 9.34 19.95 -2.73
C ASP A 227 7.89 20.41 -2.96
N ALA A 228 7.09 19.61 -3.68
CA ALA A 228 5.65 19.87 -3.83
C ALA A 228 4.92 19.92 -2.47
N TYR A 229 5.28 19.01 -1.55
CA TYR A 229 4.74 19.05 -0.18
C TYR A 229 5.22 20.25 0.62
N MET A 230 6.48 20.69 0.46
CA MET A 230 7.00 21.89 1.14
C MET A 230 6.28 23.16 0.68
N VAL A 231 6.05 23.32 -0.62
CA VAL A 231 5.26 24.45 -1.15
C VAL A 231 3.82 24.41 -0.61
N TYR A 232 3.23 23.23 -0.50
CA TYR A 232 1.91 23.07 0.12
C TYR A 232 1.93 23.37 1.62
N ALA A 233 3.00 23.00 2.33
CA ALA A 233 3.17 23.23 3.75
C ALA A 233 3.30 24.70 4.12
N ASP A 234 4.02 25.49 3.33
CA ASP A 234 4.13 26.94 3.53
C ASP A 234 2.74 27.58 3.45
N TRP A 235 1.97 27.22 2.42
CA TRP A 235 0.60 27.70 2.29
C TRP A 235 -0.29 27.24 3.46
N LEU A 236 -0.17 25.98 3.92
CA LEU A 236 -0.91 25.48 5.08
C LEU A 236 -0.57 26.23 6.37
N GLN A 237 0.70 26.58 6.59
CA GLN A 237 1.15 27.38 7.74
C GLN A 237 0.55 28.78 7.70
N ASP A 238 0.46 29.42 6.52
CA ASP A 238 -0.22 30.72 6.36
C ASP A 238 -1.71 30.64 6.72
N GLN A 239 -2.33 29.46 6.57
CA GLN A 239 -3.72 29.21 7.00
C GLN A 239 -3.84 28.82 8.48
N GLY A 240 -2.72 28.71 9.21
CA GLY A 240 -2.69 28.24 10.59
C GLY A 240 -2.97 26.74 10.74
N ASP A 241 -2.83 25.94 9.69
CA ASP A 241 -3.04 24.50 9.73
C ASP A 241 -1.79 23.79 10.32
N PRO A 242 -1.93 23.02 11.42
CA PRO A 242 -0.81 22.34 12.08
C PRO A 242 -0.11 21.31 11.18
N ARG A 243 -0.74 20.89 10.08
CA ARG A 243 -0.13 19.99 9.10
C ARG A 243 1.06 20.63 8.40
N GLY A 244 1.03 21.94 8.14
CA GLY A 244 2.16 22.62 7.51
C GLY A 244 3.43 22.53 8.36
N GLU A 245 3.31 22.73 9.68
CA GLU A 245 4.42 22.50 10.64
C GLU A 245 4.86 21.02 10.63
N LEU A 246 3.91 20.08 10.58
CA LEU A 246 4.25 18.65 10.52
C LEU A 246 5.09 18.30 9.28
N VAL A 247 4.72 18.83 8.11
CA VAL A 247 5.51 18.64 6.88
C VAL A 247 6.93 19.17 7.07
N ALA A 248 7.07 20.41 7.55
CA ALA A 248 8.38 21.05 7.75
C ALA A 248 9.25 20.27 8.75
N LEU A 249 8.68 19.78 9.85
CA LEU A 249 9.39 18.95 10.83
C LEU A 249 9.85 17.62 10.24
N GLN A 250 9.02 16.97 9.42
CA GLN A 250 9.38 15.71 8.76
C GLN A 250 10.45 15.90 7.68
N ALA A 251 10.33 16.94 6.85
CA ALA A 251 11.33 17.31 5.85
C ALA A 251 12.68 17.67 6.49
N GLY A 252 12.66 18.35 7.64
CA GLY A 252 13.86 18.67 8.43
C GLY A 252 14.43 17.50 9.25
N GLY A 253 13.90 16.28 9.11
CA GLY A 253 14.35 15.10 9.83
C GLY A 253 14.11 15.13 11.34
N LYS A 254 13.23 16.02 11.84
CA LYS A 254 12.96 16.24 13.26
C LYS A 254 11.94 15.24 13.82
N LYS A 255 12.24 13.94 13.71
CA LYS A 255 11.32 12.84 14.08
C LYS A 255 10.67 12.99 15.48
N PRO A 256 11.41 13.34 16.56
CA PRO A 256 10.78 13.48 17.88
C PRO A 256 9.78 14.65 17.97
N ALA A 257 10.10 15.76 17.32
CA ALA A 257 9.22 16.93 17.28
C ALA A 257 7.98 16.65 16.43
N ALA A 258 8.14 16.02 15.27
CA ALA A 258 7.02 15.60 14.42
C ALA A 258 6.07 14.66 15.16
N LYS A 259 6.61 13.66 15.88
CA LYS A 259 5.81 12.76 16.73
C LYS A 259 5.06 13.53 17.82
N LYS A 260 5.75 14.42 18.53
CA LYS A 260 5.11 15.25 19.57
C LYS A 260 3.97 16.11 19.01
N LEU A 261 4.12 16.65 17.79
CA LEU A 261 3.09 17.43 17.13
C LEU A 261 1.88 16.56 16.73
N LEU A 262 2.13 15.36 16.17
CA LEU A 262 1.08 14.38 15.89
C LEU A 262 0.29 14.02 17.15
N ASP A 263 0.99 13.68 18.24
CA ASP A 263 0.37 13.30 19.51
C ASP A 263 -0.42 14.49 20.11
N LYS A 264 0.11 15.71 20.03
CA LYS A 264 -0.55 16.94 20.51
C LYS A 264 -1.84 17.25 19.73
N HIS A 265 -1.88 16.94 18.44
CA HIS A 265 -2.99 17.24 17.55
C HIS A 265 -3.67 15.94 17.03
N ALA A 266 -3.70 14.89 17.87
CA ALA A 266 -4.19 13.57 17.47
C ALA A 266 -5.64 13.60 16.95
N ASP A 267 -6.51 14.40 17.56
CA ASP A 267 -7.91 14.56 17.11
C ASP A 267 -8.01 15.13 15.68
N TYR A 268 -7.08 16.01 15.30
CA TYR A 268 -7.00 16.59 13.95
C TYR A 268 -6.35 15.64 12.94
N PHE A 269 -5.28 14.95 13.34
CA PHE A 269 -4.50 14.11 12.43
C PHE A 269 -5.07 12.71 12.24
N LEU A 270 -5.72 12.16 13.26
CA LEU A 270 -6.23 10.80 13.27
C LEU A 270 -7.75 10.78 13.43
N GLY A 271 -8.29 11.55 14.37
CA GLY A 271 -9.72 11.54 14.67
C GLY A 271 -10.24 10.09 14.86
N PRO A 272 -11.21 9.62 14.06
CA PRO A 272 -11.69 8.24 14.11
C PRO A 272 -10.62 7.17 13.84
N LEU A 273 -9.55 7.52 13.12
CA LEU A 273 -8.45 6.60 12.81
C LEU A 273 -7.55 6.29 14.01
N ALA A 274 -7.70 6.99 15.13
CA ALA A 274 -6.83 6.84 16.29
C ALA A 274 -6.82 5.40 16.84
N GLU A 275 -7.93 4.68 16.72
CA GLU A 275 -8.08 3.29 17.16
C GLU A 275 -7.48 2.27 16.17
N HIS A 276 -7.18 2.70 14.94
CA HIS A 276 -6.75 1.84 13.82
C HIS A 276 -5.27 2.05 13.46
N GLN A 277 -4.46 2.61 14.37
CA GLN A 277 -3.04 2.86 14.12
C GLN A 277 -2.20 1.58 14.03
N LYS A 278 -2.73 0.45 14.49
CA LYS A 278 -2.09 -0.87 14.48
C LYS A 278 -2.87 -1.84 13.58
N CYS A 279 -2.15 -2.78 12.99
CA CYS A 279 -2.71 -3.88 12.23
C CYS A 279 -3.47 -4.86 13.14
N TYR A 280 -4.46 -5.58 12.59
CA TYR A 280 -5.32 -6.53 13.32
C TYR A 280 -4.91 -8.00 13.06
N ASP A 281 -3.64 -8.24 12.75
CA ASP A 281 -3.09 -9.56 12.42
C ASP A 281 -2.14 -10.09 13.52
N GLY A 282 -2.21 -9.53 14.73
CA GLY A 282 -1.33 -9.91 15.84
C GLY A 282 0.15 -9.51 15.69
N SER A 283 0.57 -8.98 14.53
CA SER A 283 1.98 -8.65 14.26
C SER A 283 2.50 -7.43 15.03
N GLY A 284 1.61 -6.60 15.58
CA GLY A 284 1.95 -5.33 16.25
C GLY A 284 2.47 -4.23 15.29
N LYS A 285 2.51 -4.50 13.98
CA LYS A 285 2.94 -3.55 12.94
C LYS A 285 2.01 -2.34 12.89
N ASP A 286 2.58 -1.18 12.58
CA ASP A 286 1.81 0.05 12.35
C ASP A 286 0.99 -0.08 11.06
N ALA A 287 -0.28 0.32 11.11
CA ALA A 287 -1.14 0.40 9.94
C ALA A 287 -0.81 1.65 9.09
N PHE A 288 -0.33 2.73 9.72
CA PHE A 288 -0.09 4.01 9.05
C PHE A 288 1.39 4.37 9.01
N THR A 289 1.92 4.57 7.81
CA THR A 289 3.24 5.20 7.63
C THR A 289 3.04 6.68 7.33
N TRP A 290 3.50 7.52 8.26
CA TRP A 290 3.44 8.97 8.13
C TRP A 290 4.64 9.52 7.36
N LYS A 291 4.38 10.31 6.32
CA LYS A 291 5.39 11.04 5.55
C LYS A 291 4.78 12.30 4.94
N ASN A 292 5.59 13.35 4.85
CA ASN A 292 5.21 14.65 4.30
C ASN A 292 3.88 15.19 4.87
N GLY A 293 3.62 15.02 6.17
CA GLY A 293 2.43 15.50 6.85
C GLY A 293 1.15 14.68 6.62
N PHE A 294 1.21 13.55 5.91
CA PHE A 294 0.07 12.69 5.60
C PHE A 294 0.37 11.23 5.93
N ILE A 295 -0.69 10.42 5.96
CA ILE A 295 -0.59 8.96 5.92
C ILE A 295 -0.26 8.61 4.46
N HIS A 296 1.01 8.32 4.22
CA HIS A 296 1.57 8.10 2.88
C HIS A 296 1.43 6.63 2.45
N ALA A 297 1.55 5.71 3.40
CA ALA A 297 1.27 4.29 3.19
C ALA A 297 0.28 3.75 4.23
N LEU A 298 -0.58 2.84 3.78
CA LEU A 298 -1.55 2.13 4.58
C LEU A 298 -1.31 0.62 4.45
N ARG A 299 -1.15 -0.05 5.59
CA ARG A 299 -1.23 -1.52 5.69
C ARG A 299 -2.52 -1.89 6.41
N LEU A 300 -3.46 -2.47 5.68
CA LEU A 300 -4.65 -3.07 6.24
C LEU A 300 -4.40 -4.55 6.40
N SER A 301 -4.51 -5.05 7.62
CA SER A 301 -4.51 -6.49 7.80
C SER A 301 -5.33 -6.96 8.97
N HIS A 302 -5.87 -8.15 8.79
CA HIS A 302 -6.64 -8.92 9.76
C HIS A 302 -6.33 -10.40 9.54
N ASP A 303 -6.04 -11.11 10.63
CA ASP A 303 -5.84 -12.55 10.62
C ASP A 303 -6.77 -13.16 11.66
N HIS A 304 -7.77 -13.91 11.21
CA HIS A 304 -8.75 -14.55 12.08
C HIS A 304 -8.12 -15.62 13.00
N TYR A 305 -7.07 -16.30 12.53
CA TYR A 305 -6.43 -17.39 13.27
C TYR A 305 -5.36 -16.90 14.26
N ALA A 306 -4.76 -15.73 14.01
CA ALA A 306 -3.90 -15.07 15.00
C ALA A 306 -4.65 -14.72 16.30
N LEU A 307 -5.99 -14.65 16.26
CA LEU A 307 -6.84 -14.29 17.39
C LEU A 307 -6.98 -15.42 18.43
N ASP A 308 -6.80 -16.68 18.03
CA ASP A 308 -6.86 -17.82 18.96
C ASP A 308 -5.63 -17.88 19.88
N TYR A 309 -4.48 -17.37 19.40
CA TYR A 309 -3.21 -17.37 20.13
C TYR A 309 -2.90 -16.06 20.87
N ALA A 310 -3.62 -14.97 20.57
CA ALA A 310 -3.46 -13.69 21.25
C ALA A 310 -4.41 -13.57 22.45
N ASP A 311 -3.88 -13.50 23.68
CA ASP A 311 -4.63 -13.10 24.88
C ASP A 311 -4.96 -11.59 24.89
N ASP A 312 -5.29 -11.02 23.73
CA ASP A 312 -5.84 -9.68 23.62
C ASP A 312 -7.36 -9.74 23.36
N PRO A 313 -8.19 -9.30 24.32
CA PRO A 313 -9.65 -9.26 24.19
C PRO A 313 -10.16 -8.46 22.98
N LYS A 314 -9.37 -7.49 22.46
CA LYS A 314 -9.72 -6.72 21.26
C LYS A 314 -9.59 -7.54 19.97
N HIS A 315 -8.70 -8.51 19.97
CA HIS A 315 -8.42 -9.37 18.83
C HIS A 315 -9.44 -10.51 18.78
N LYS A 316 -9.69 -11.22 19.88
CA LYS A 316 -10.69 -12.31 19.97
C LYS A 316 -12.15 -11.94 19.63
N ASN A 317 -12.47 -10.64 19.51
CA ASN A 317 -13.84 -10.14 19.24
C ASN A 317 -13.86 -9.07 18.13
N TRP A 318 -13.01 -9.18 17.11
CA TRP A 318 -13.07 -8.28 15.95
C TRP A 318 -14.48 -8.25 15.36
N LYS A 319 -15.07 -7.06 15.31
CA LYS A 319 -16.39 -6.77 14.70
C LYS A 319 -16.32 -5.60 13.71
N GLY A 320 -15.10 -5.19 13.34
CA GLY A 320 -14.86 -4.09 12.40
C GLY A 320 -14.83 -4.60 10.97
N SER A 321 -14.79 -3.68 10.01
CA SER A 321 -14.53 -4.01 8.61
C SER A 321 -13.30 -3.24 8.12
N LEU A 322 -12.37 -3.95 7.47
CA LEU A 322 -11.22 -3.30 6.83
C LEU A 322 -11.66 -2.31 5.75
N ALA A 323 -12.78 -2.59 5.06
CA ALA A 323 -13.38 -1.68 4.10
C ALA A 323 -13.89 -0.39 4.74
N GLU A 324 -14.50 -0.47 5.93
CA GLU A 324 -14.94 0.71 6.68
C GLU A 324 -13.76 1.58 7.14
N ILE A 325 -12.68 0.95 7.60
CA ILE A 325 -11.44 1.64 7.99
C ILE A 325 -10.82 2.33 6.79
N LEU A 326 -10.70 1.62 5.66
CA LEU A 326 -10.24 2.21 4.41
C LEU A 326 -11.10 3.40 4.02
N GLY A 327 -12.42 3.24 3.99
CA GLY A 327 -13.35 4.31 3.65
C GLY A 327 -13.20 5.53 4.58
N THR A 328 -13.00 5.30 5.87
CA THR A 328 -12.75 6.35 6.86
C THR A 328 -11.44 7.08 6.58
N LEU A 329 -10.37 6.35 6.27
CA LEU A 329 -9.08 6.93 5.94
C LEU A 329 -9.13 7.77 4.67
N LEU A 330 -9.78 7.27 3.62
CA LEU A 330 -9.87 7.97 2.34
C LEU A 330 -10.68 9.27 2.44
N ARG A 331 -11.66 9.34 3.35
CA ARG A 331 -12.41 10.57 3.66
C ARG A 331 -11.64 11.53 4.56
N HIS A 332 -10.69 11.04 5.36
CA HIS A 332 -9.95 11.84 6.32
C HIS A 332 -8.85 12.68 5.63
N PRO A 333 -8.62 13.95 6.02
CA PRO A 333 -7.58 14.77 5.42
C PRO A 333 -6.18 14.15 5.41
N SER A 334 -5.85 13.36 6.42
CA SER A 334 -4.57 12.66 6.50
C SER A 334 -4.39 11.54 5.49
N GLY A 335 -5.46 10.95 4.94
CA GLY A 335 -5.39 9.89 3.92
C GLY A 335 -5.41 10.41 2.48
N ARG A 336 -5.52 11.72 2.27
CA ARG A 336 -5.75 12.36 0.97
C ARG A 336 -4.77 11.97 -0.14
N PHE A 337 -3.49 11.82 0.23
CA PHE A 337 -2.40 11.58 -0.71
C PHE A 337 -1.80 10.18 -0.51
N LEU A 338 -2.65 9.20 -0.17
CA LEU A 338 -2.22 7.82 -0.02
C LEU A 338 -1.52 7.34 -1.30
N ALA A 339 -0.27 6.94 -1.17
CA ALA A 339 0.60 6.56 -2.29
C ALA A 339 0.84 5.05 -2.35
N GLU A 340 0.77 4.37 -1.20
CA GLU A 340 1.05 2.94 -1.09
C GLU A 340 -0.03 2.26 -0.24
N LEU A 341 -0.56 1.15 -0.75
CA LEU A 341 -1.57 0.35 -0.08
C LEU A 341 -1.14 -1.11 -0.07
N SER A 342 -1.06 -1.69 1.13
CA SER A 342 -0.89 -3.13 1.34
C SER A 342 -2.12 -3.66 2.03
N ILE A 343 -2.70 -4.73 1.50
CA ILE A 343 -3.82 -5.45 2.09
C ILE A 343 -3.34 -6.87 2.34
N ASN A 344 -3.32 -7.30 3.60
CA ASN A 344 -3.09 -8.70 3.94
C ASN A 344 -4.28 -9.20 4.76
N TYR A 345 -5.00 -10.16 4.23
CA TYR A 345 -6.26 -10.59 4.79
C TYR A 345 -6.24 -12.11 4.86
N ASN A 346 -6.48 -12.67 6.05
CA ASN A 346 -6.59 -14.11 6.22
C ASN A 346 -7.91 -14.48 6.89
N ASN A 347 -8.83 -14.99 6.06
CA ASN A 347 -9.98 -15.79 6.45
C ASN A 347 -10.91 -15.18 7.53
N ASP A 348 -11.36 -13.94 7.36
CA ASP A 348 -12.42 -13.37 8.22
C ASP A 348 -13.71 -14.19 8.03
N PRO A 349 -14.34 -14.75 9.07
CA PRO A 349 -15.57 -15.53 8.92
C PRO A 349 -16.75 -14.72 8.38
N ASN A 350 -16.65 -13.38 8.32
CA ASN A 350 -17.69 -12.48 7.83
C ASN A 350 -17.48 -11.98 6.39
N GLU A 351 -16.29 -12.15 5.81
CA GLU A 351 -15.97 -11.73 4.44
C GLU A 351 -15.35 -12.94 3.72
N SER A 352 -15.71 -13.26 2.48
CA SER A 352 -15.08 -14.40 1.76
C SER A 352 -14.06 -13.95 0.71
N THR A 353 -14.02 -12.64 0.44
CA THR A 353 -13.17 -12.01 -0.56
C THR A 353 -12.88 -10.55 -0.18
N LEU A 354 -12.05 -9.85 -0.96
CA LEU A 354 -11.79 -8.41 -0.80
C LEU A 354 -12.79 -7.52 -1.56
N ASP A 355 -13.92 -8.05 -2.04
CA ASP A 355 -14.84 -7.30 -2.91
C ASP A 355 -15.35 -5.99 -2.29
N ASP A 356 -15.54 -5.92 -0.97
CA ASP A 356 -15.95 -4.69 -0.29
C ASP A 356 -14.84 -3.63 -0.28
N ILE A 357 -13.59 -4.05 -0.04
CA ILE A 357 -12.42 -3.18 -0.14
C ILE A 357 -12.24 -2.69 -1.58
N ILE A 358 -12.37 -3.60 -2.56
CA ILE A 358 -12.31 -3.27 -3.98
C ILE A 358 -13.43 -2.28 -4.34
N GLY A 359 -14.63 -2.45 -3.79
CA GLY A 359 -15.76 -1.54 -3.96
C GLY A 359 -15.49 -0.14 -3.42
N VAL A 360 -14.90 -0.04 -2.23
CA VAL A 360 -14.48 1.24 -1.65
C VAL A 360 -13.44 1.93 -2.52
N LEU A 361 -12.42 1.21 -2.98
CA LEU A 361 -11.37 1.75 -3.85
C LEU A 361 -11.93 2.20 -5.20
N ALA A 362 -12.76 1.38 -5.83
CA ALA A 362 -13.38 1.68 -7.12
C ALA A 362 -14.29 2.92 -7.06
N LYS A 363 -15.03 3.08 -5.95
CA LYS A 363 -15.91 4.23 -5.73
C LYS A 363 -15.15 5.52 -5.44
N HIS A 364 -14.07 5.45 -4.65
CA HIS A 364 -13.34 6.65 -4.24
C HIS A 364 -12.37 7.14 -5.32
N GLY A 365 -11.64 6.23 -5.97
CA GLY A 365 -10.51 6.56 -6.83
C GLY A 365 -9.29 7.01 -6.03
N LEU A 366 -8.09 6.56 -6.44
CA LEU A 366 -6.82 6.95 -5.81
C LEU A 366 -5.82 7.38 -6.88
N PRO A 367 -5.89 8.64 -7.35
CA PRO A 367 -4.99 9.13 -8.39
C PRO A 367 -3.53 9.20 -7.92
N THR A 368 -3.29 9.24 -6.61
CA THR A 368 -1.97 9.23 -5.97
C THR A 368 -1.42 7.83 -5.76
N LEU A 369 -2.21 6.76 -5.88
CA LEU A 369 -1.70 5.41 -5.62
C LEU A 369 -0.63 5.04 -6.66
N ARG A 370 0.51 4.56 -6.18
CA ARG A 370 1.67 4.12 -6.97
C ARG A 370 2.01 2.66 -6.72
N LYS A 371 1.75 2.16 -5.52
CA LYS A 371 1.99 0.77 -5.15
C LYS A 371 0.77 0.14 -4.52
N LEU A 372 0.41 -1.05 -5.01
CA LEU A 372 -0.63 -1.89 -4.46
C LEU A 372 -0.05 -3.27 -4.24
N ARG A 373 -0.14 -3.73 -2.99
CA ARG A 373 0.19 -5.09 -2.61
C ARG A 373 -1.05 -5.76 -2.01
N ILE A 374 -1.40 -6.93 -2.53
CA ILE A 374 -2.43 -7.81 -1.99
C ILE A 374 -1.73 -9.10 -1.58
N GLY A 375 -1.86 -9.48 -0.31
CA GLY A 375 -1.04 -10.50 0.34
C GLY A 375 0.30 -9.95 0.82
N ASP A 376 0.77 -10.41 1.97
CA ASP A 376 2.05 -10.02 2.58
C ASP A 376 2.58 -11.20 3.39
N ASP A 377 3.26 -12.14 2.71
CA ASP A 377 3.81 -13.37 3.33
C ASP A 377 2.68 -14.29 3.80
N VAL A 378 1.88 -14.76 2.84
CA VAL A 378 0.66 -15.53 3.10
C VAL A 378 1.03 -17.00 3.37
N ASP A 379 0.80 -17.46 4.59
CA ASP A 379 1.20 -18.80 5.07
C ASP A 379 0.41 -19.96 4.41
N GLN A 380 -0.81 -19.70 3.94
CA GLN A 380 -1.65 -20.66 3.21
C GLN A 380 -2.26 -19.98 1.99
N ILE A 381 -1.48 -19.84 0.92
CA ILE A 381 -1.86 -19.02 -0.23
C ILE A 381 -3.17 -19.53 -0.86
N SER A 382 -3.39 -20.85 -0.91
CA SER A 382 -4.55 -21.47 -1.54
C SER A 382 -5.90 -21.05 -0.94
N TRP A 383 -5.92 -20.60 0.32
CA TRP A 383 -7.12 -20.18 1.04
C TRP A 383 -7.45 -18.70 0.86
N TYR A 384 -6.51 -17.93 0.30
CA TYR A 384 -6.69 -16.49 0.15
C TYR A 384 -7.40 -16.14 -1.16
N ASN A 385 -8.70 -15.88 -1.06
CA ASN A 385 -9.54 -15.46 -2.18
C ASN A 385 -9.66 -13.94 -2.25
N VAL A 386 -9.22 -13.33 -3.36
CA VAL A 386 -9.24 -11.87 -3.51
C VAL A 386 -10.55 -11.35 -4.12
N GLY A 387 -11.20 -12.13 -4.99
CA GLY A 387 -12.38 -11.70 -5.73
C GLY A 387 -12.06 -11.04 -7.07
N ASN A 388 -12.87 -10.05 -7.50
CA ASN A 388 -12.80 -9.48 -8.85
C ASN A 388 -12.15 -8.09 -8.88
N LEU A 389 -10.88 -8.04 -9.30
CA LEU A 389 -10.10 -6.81 -9.41
C LEU A 389 -10.40 -5.99 -10.67
N GLY A 390 -11.19 -6.50 -11.63
CA GLY A 390 -11.44 -5.83 -12.91
C GLY A 390 -12.07 -4.44 -12.79
N LYS A 391 -12.81 -4.18 -11.71
CA LYS A 391 -13.43 -2.87 -11.43
C LYS A 391 -12.44 -1.84 -10.87
N LEU A 392 -11.26 -2.28 -10.41
CA LEU A 392 -10.30 -1.44 -9.71
C LEU A 392 -9.45 -0.60 -10.65
N TRP A 393 -9.07 -1.13 -11.82
CA TRP A 393 -7.98 -0.55 -12.63
C TRP A 393 -8.20 0.90 -13.06
N LYS A 394 -9.44 1.25 -13.42
CA LYS A 394 -9.80 2.64 -13.80
C LYS A 394 -9.71 3.61 -12.63
N ALA A 395 -9.86 3.13 -11.40
CA ALA A 395 -9.82 3.95 -10.19
C ALA A 395 -8.38 4.21 -9.71
N ILE A 396 -7.40 3.43 -10.16
CA ILE A 396 -5.98 3.53 -9.78
C ILE A 396 -5.03 3.57 -11.00
N PRO A 397 -5.26 4.47 -11.97
CA PRO A 397 -4.60 4.42 -13.29
C PRO A 397 -3.10 4.72 -13.25
N ASN A 398 -2.59 5.24 -12.12
CA ASN A 398 -1.20 5.67 -11.96
C ASN A 398 -0.31 4.63 -11.26
N LEU A 399 -0.80 3.40 -11.10
CA LEU A 399 -0.04 2.35 -10.46
C LEU A 399 1.26 2.07 -11.21
N THR A 400 2.36 1.93 -10.46
CA THR A 400 3.71 1.61 -10.95
C THR A 400 4.17 0.24 -10.50
N HIS A 401 3.69 -0.22 -9.34
CA HIS A 401 4.01 -1.53 -8.76
C HIS A 401 2.73 -2.23 -8.32
N LEU A 402 2.56 -3.47 -8.78
CA LEU A 402 1.47 -4.36 -8.41
C LEU A 402 2.04 -5.70 -7.98
N ASP A 403 1.79 -6.08 -6.74
CA ASP A 403 2.09 -7.42 -6.25
C ASP A 403 0.77 -8.05 -5.75
N ILE A 404 0.42 -9.22 -6.29
CA ILE A 404 -0.73 -10.02 -5.85
C ILE A 404 -0.20 -11.37 -5.43
N GLU A 405 -0.46 -11.74 -4.19
CA GLU A 405 -0.12 -13.00 -3.56
C GLU A 405 -1.39 -13.58 -2.96
N ALA A 406 -2.01 -14.53 -3.67
CA ALA A 406 -3.31 -15.07 -3.32
C ALA A 406 -3.59 -16.38 -4.08
N GLY A 407 -4.45 -17.22 -3.50
CA GLY A 407 -4.87 -18.50 -4.08
C GLY A 407 -5.73 -18.26 -5.31
N SER A 408 -6.70 -17.35 -5.23
CA SER A 408 -7.57 -17.04 -6.37
C SER A 408 -7.87 -15.54 -6.55
N PHE A 409 -7.93 -15.12 -7.81
CA PHE A 409 -8.31 -13.76 -8.22
C PHE A 409 -8.79 -13.73 -9.68
N THR A 410 -9.70 -12.80 -9.97
CA THR A 410 -10.08 -12.45 -11.36
C THR A 410 -9.60 -11.05 -11.69
N LEU A 411 -8.91 -10.89 -12.82
CA LEU A 411 -8.28 -9.62 -13.20
C LEU A 411 -9.14 -8.77 -14.14
N GLY A 412 -9.99 -9.36 -14.98
CA GLY A 412 -10.70 -8.62 -16.02
C GLY A 412 -9.74 -7.88 -16.97
N ALA A 413 -10.20 -6.80 -17.60
CA ALA A 413 -9.37 -6.02 -18.53
C ALA A 413 -8.44 -5.06 -17.77
N ILE A 414 -7.15 -5.38 -17.71
CA ILE A 414 -6.16 -4.59 -16.97
C ILE A 414 -5.75 -3.34 -17.76
N GLU A 415 -6.04 -2.16 -17.21
CA GLU A 415 -5.75 -0.84 -17.80
C GLU A 415 -4.79 -0.04 -16.90
N LEU A 416 -3.51 -0.44 -16.87
CA LEU A 416 -2.49 0.15 -16.00
C LEU A 416 -1.26 0.63 -16.82
N PRO A 417 -1.38 1.73 -17.57
CA PRO A 417 -0.37 2.15 -18.56
C PRO A 417 0.95 2.63 -17.94
N LYS A 418 0.97 2.94 -16.63
CA LYS A 418 2.18 3.38 -15.91
C LYS A 418 2.87 2.25 -15.15
N LEU A 419 2.36 1.01 -15.24
CA LEU A 419 2.90 -0.10 -14.48
C LEU A 419 4.32 -0.44 -14.97
N GLN A 420 5.24 -0.57 -14.02
CA GLN A 420 6.66 -0.88 -14.23
C GLN A 420 6.99 -2.27 -13.70
N ARG A 421 6.37 -2.67 -12.58
CA ARG A 421 6.51 -4.01 -11.99
C ARG A 421 5.14 -4.64 -11.75
N ALA A 422 5.00 -5.89 -12.15
CA ALA A 422 3.85 -6.73 -11.83
C ALA A 422 4.30 -8.12 -11.37
N VAL A 423 3.73 -8.58 -10.25
CA VAL A 423 3.90 -9.95 -9.73
C VAL A 423 2.53 -10.54 -9.46
N PHE A 424 2.27 -11.71 -10.06
CA PHE A 424 1.08 -12.51 -9.81
C PHE A 424 1.53 -13.86 -9.23
N HIS A 425 1.48 -13.96 -7.91
CA HIS A 425 1.88 -15.11 -7.11
C HIS A 425 0.63 -15.89 -6.67
N THR A 426 0.52 -17.14 -7.12
CA THR A 426 -0.60 -18.05 -6.84
C THR A 426 -0.14 -19.50 -6.95
N GLY A 427 -0.78 -20.39 -6.19
CA GLY A 427 -0.64 -21.84 -6.31
C GLY A 427 -1.35 -22.44 -7.53
N GLY A 428 -2.26 -21.69 -8.18
CA GLY A 428 -3.03 -22.15 -9.35
C GLY A 428 -3.65 -21.02 -10.16
N LEU A 429 -3.01 -20.61 -11.26
CA LEU A 429 -3.50 -19.51 -12.09
C LEU A 429 -4.59 -19.97 -13.07
N SER A 430 -5.73 -19.29 -13.06
CA SER A 430 -6.78 -19.54 -14.05
C SER A 430 -6.39 -19.08 -15.46
N LYS A 431 -6.89 -19.79 -16.48
CA LYS A 431 -6.77 -19.45 -17.90
C LYS A 431 -7.30 -18.04 -18.19
N ALA A 432 -8.34 -17.62 -17.48
CA ALA A 432 -8.94 -16.30 -17.65
C ALA A 432 -7.98 -15.20 -17.16
N SER A 433 -7.34 -15.41 -16.00
CA SER A 433 -6.35 -14.49 -15.47
C SER A 433 -5.06 -14.49 -16.30
N ALA A 434 -4.58 -15.65 -16.75
CA ALA A 434 -3.44 -15.74 -17.68
C ALA A 434 -3.68 -14.93 -18.97
N ARG A 435 -4.86 -15.09 -19.59
CA ARG A 435 -5.25 -14.32 -20.78
C ARG A 435 -5.39 -12.83 -20.50
N SER A 436 -5.90 -12.46 -19.33
CA SER A 436 -6.02 -11.06 -18.91
C SER A 436 -4.64 -10.41 -18.79
N ILE A 437 -3.66 -11.10 -18.20
CA ILE A 437 -2.26 -10.64 -18.10
C ILE A 437 -1.64 -10.49 -19.49
N ALA A 438 -1.83 -11.48 -20.36
CA ALA A 438 -1.30 -11.45 -21.73
C ALA A 438 -1.87 -10.29 -22.56
N ALA A 439 -3.17 -10.01 -22.44
CA ALA A 439 -3.87 -8.97 -23.20
C ALA A 439 -3.71 -7.54 -22.64
N ALA A 440 -3.14 -7.38 -21.45
CA ALA A 440 -3.05 -6.10 -20.77
C ALA A 440 -2.08 -5.12 -21.44
N LYS A 441 -2.30 -3.81 -21.28
CA LYS A 441 -1.51 -2.77 -21.95
C LYS A 441 -0.30 -2.35 -21.10
N TRP A 442 0.90 -2.72 -21.53
CA TRP A 442 2.14 -2.64 -20.75
C TRP A 442 3.25 -1.78 -21.39
N PRO A 443 3.01 -0.50 -21.75
CA PRO A 443 4.01 0.30 -22.46
C PRO A 443 5.24 0.65 -21.60
N HIS A 444 5.12 0.59 -20.27
CA HIS A 444 6.18 0.93 -19.32
C HIS A 444 6.65 -0.24 -18.46
N LEU A 445 6.15 -1.46 -18.69
CA LEU A 445 6.45 -2.60 -17.83
C LEU A 445 7.90 -3.06 -18.07
N GLU A 446 8.66 -3.12 -16.99
CA GLU A 446 10.08 -3.50 -16.97
C GLU A 446 10.25 -4.90 -16.37
N HIS A 447 9.36 -5.28 -15.44
CA HIS A 447 9.42 -6.53 -14.70
C HIS A 447 8.04 -7.20 -14.61
N LEU A 448 7.94 -8.45 -15.07
CA LEU A 448 6.74 -9.28 -14.94
C LEU A 448 7.10 -10.65 -14.36
N GLU A 449 6.42 -11.05 -13.29
CA GLU A 449 6.44 -12.41 -12.75
C GLU A 449 5.02 -12.98 -12.73
N VAL A 450 4.85 -14.18 -13.28
CA VAL A 450 3.57 -14.90 -13.27
C VAL A 450 3.84 -16.32 -12.80
N TYR A 451 3.18 -16.71 -11.71
CA TYR A 451 3.19 -18.05 -11.16
C TYR A 451 1.97 -18.77 -11.72
N TYR A 452 2.18 -19.88 -12.43
CA TYR A 452 1.09 -20.59 -13.12
C TYR A 452 0.43 -21.65 -12.25
N GLY A 453 1.17 -22.21 -11.30
CA GLY A 453 0.66 -23.17 -10.34
C GLY A 453 0.34 -24.54 -10.92
N SER A 454 -0.50 -25.27 -10.18
CA SER A 454 -0.99 -26.61 -10.46
C SER A 454 -2.53 -26.62 -10.49
N ASP A 455 -3.10 -27.60 -11.18
CA ASP A 455 -4.55 -27.82 -11.20
C ASP A 455 -5.12 -28.26 -9.85
N ASN A 456 -4.30 -28.90 -9.01
CA ASN A 456 -4.63 -29.24 -7.62
C ASN A 456 -5.02 -28.01 -6.78
N TYR A 457 -4.59 -26.81 -7.19
CA TYR A 457 -4.86 -25.54 -6.51
C TYR A 457 -5.65 -24.57 -7.39
N GLY A 458 -6.45 -25.10 -8.33
CA GLY A 458 -7.38 -24.33 -9.15
C GLY A 458 -6.80 -23.78 -10.46
N GLY A 459 -5.55 -24.10 -10.79
CA GLY A 459 -4.89 -23.66 -12.02
C GLY A 459 -5.34 -24.44 -13.26
N ASP A 460 -5.94 -23.75 -14.24
CA ASP A 460 -6.27 -24.34 -15.55
C ASP A 460 -5.55 -23.66 -16.73
N ALA A 461 -4.66 -22.71 -16.46
CA ALA A 461 -3.78 -22.14 -17.47
C ALA A 461 -2.74 -23.19 -17.95
N LYS A 462 -2.60 -23.33 -19.26
CA LYS A 462 -1.60 -24.23 -19.88
C LYS A 462 -0.67 -23.42 -20.78
N VAL A 463 0.35 -24.04 -21.36
CA VAL A 463 1.36 -23.35 -22.20
C VAL A 463 0.73 -22.45 -23.27
N LYS A 464 -0.39 -22.89 -23.88
CA LYS A 464 -1.14 -22.14 -24.91
C LYS A 464 -1.65 -20.79 -24.44
N ASP A 465 -1.90 -20.62 -23.14
CA ASP A 465 -2.37 -19.36 -22.57
C ASP A 465 -1.20 -18.40 -22.27
N VAL A 466 0.05 -18.89 -22.32
CA VAL A 466 1.29 -18.10 -22.21
C VAL A 466 1.74 -17.56 -23.57
N LEU A 467 1.48 -18.29 -24.65
CA LEU A 467 1.96 -17.93 -26.00
C LEU A 467 1.57 -16.51 -26.43
N PRO A 468 0.34 -16.03 -26.20
CA PRO A 468 -0.02 -14.65 -26.57
C PRO A 468 0.84 -13.59 -25.88
N LEU A 469 1.35 -13.85 -24.67
CA LEU A 469 2.30 -12.98 -23.98
C LEU A 469 3.68 -13.03 -24.66
N LEU A 470 4.18 -14.22 -24.98
CA LEU A 470 5.52 -14.41 -25.58
C LEU A 470 5.64 -13.84 -27.01
N GLU A 471 4.52 -13.75 -27.73
CA GLU A 471 4.45 -13.23 -29.10
C GLU A 471 4.34 -11.70 -29.16
N ARG A 472 4.23 -11.03 -28.02
CA ARG A 472 4.06 -9.56 -27.96
C ARG A 472 5.26 -8.82 -28.50
N THR A 473 4.96 -7.64 -29.05
CA THR A 473 5.94 -6.70 -29.61
C THR A 473 5.75 -5.27 -29.08
N ASP A 474 4.76 -5.06 -28.22
CA ASP A 474 4.33 -3.77 -27.67
C ASP A 474 4.75 -3.60 -26.19
N MET A 475 5.79 -4.33 -25.75
CA MET A 475 6.36 -4.28 -24.40
C MET A 475 7.83 -3.82 -24.42
N PRO A 476 8.15 -2.62 -24.93
CA PRO A 476 9.53 -2.24 -25.31
C PRO A 476 10.50 -2.15 -24.11
N LYS A 477 9.98 -1.97 -22.89
CA LYS A 477 10.78 -1.81 -21.68
C LYS A 477 10.99 -3.11 -20.89
N LEU A 478 10.32 -4.21 -21.24
CA LEU A 478 10.40 -5.43 -20.46
C LEU A 478 11.83 -5.99 -20.52
N ARG A 479 12.43 -6.20 -19.34
CA ARG A 479 13.78 -6.79 -19.17
C ARG A 479 13.76 -8.06 -18.33
N TYR A 480 12.77 -8.20 -17.46
CA TYR A 480 12.58 -9.40 -16.64
C TYR A 480 11.24 -10.05 -16.97
N LEU A 481 11.28 -11.34 -17.32
CA LEU A 481 10.09 -12.18 -17.43
C LEU A 481 10.25 -13.44 -16.60
N GLY A 482 9.32 -13.64 -15.66
CA GLY A 482 9.14 -14.87 -14.91
C GLY A 482 7.92 -15.65 -15.40
N VAL A 483 8.14 -16.86 -15.93
CA VAL A 483 7.10 -17.87 -16.16
C VAL A 483 7.37 -18.99 -15.15
N LYS A 484 6.94 -18.71 -13.92
CA LYS A 484 7.38 -19.44 -12.73
C LYS A 484 6.36 -20.47 -12.33
N ASN A 485 6.80 -21.43 -11.51
CA ASN A 485 5.91 -22.32 -10.77
C ASN A 485 4.92 -23.05 -11.69
N ALA A 486 5.36 -23.57 -12.83
CA ALA A 486 4.49 -24.13 -13.86
C ALA A 486 4.73 -25.62 -14.09
N GLU A 487 3.66 -26.37 -14.36
CA GLU A 487 3.71 -27.80 -14.72
C GLU A 487 4.13 -28.06 -16.17
N PHE A 488 4.13 -27.04 -17.03
CA PHE A 488 4.40 -27.17 -18.47
C PHE A 488 5.79 -26.63 -18.88
N GLN A 489 6.76 -26.57 -17.96
CA GLN A 489 8.05 -25.88 -18.21
C GLN A 489 8.93 -26.52 -19.29
N ASP A 490 8.93 -27.84 -19.45
CA ASP A 490 9.69 -28.49 -20.54
C ASP A 490 9.09 -28.12 -21.91
N GLU A 491 7.76 -28.20 -22.05
CA GLU A 491 7.03 -27.82 -23.27
C GLU A 491 7.26 -26.33 -23.60
N LEU A 492 7.26 -25.47 -22.58
CA LEU A 492 7.48 -24.03 -22.71
C LEU A 492 8.83 -23.69 -23.36
N CYS A 493 9.88 -24.50 -23.15
CA CYS A 493 11.23 -24.20 -23.64
C CYS A 493 11.30 -24.07 -25.17
N GLU A 494 10.54 -24.88 -25.92
CA GLU A 494 10.50 -24.78 -27.39
C GLU A 494 9.83 -23.47 -27.85
N HIS A 495 8.85 -22.98 -27.10
CA HIS A 495 8.19 -21.71 -27.39
C HIS A 495 9.07 -20.50 -27.03
N LEU A 496 9.78 -20.56 -25.89
CA LEU A 496 10.70 -19.51 -25.47
C LEU A 496 11.80 -19.26 -26.51
N ALA A 497 12.34 -20.31 -27.12
CA ALA A 497 13.35 -20.20 -28.17
C ALA A 497 12.88 -19.42 -29.41
N ARG A 498 11.57 -19.38 -29.66
CA ARG A 498 10.96 -18.73 -30.84
C ARG A 498 10.32 -17.38 -30.50
N ALA A 499 10.14 -17.08 -29.22
CA ALA A 499 9.44 -15.92 -28.72
C ALA A 499 10.17 -14.61 -29.08
N LYS A 500 9.43 -13.65 -29.64
CA LYS A 500 9.98 -12.31 -29.96
C LYS A 500 10.32 -11.56 -28.69
N LEU A 501 9.49 -11.68 -27.66
CA LEU A 501 9.68 -11.01 -26.38
C LEU A 501 10.96 -11.44 -25.67
N VAL A 502 11.37 -12.71 -25.82
CA VAL A 502 12.58 -13.24 -25.17
C VAL A 502 13.84 -12.55 -25.68
N ARG A 503 13.88 -12.10 -26.95
CA ARG A 503 15.05 -11.48 -27.59
C ARG A 503 15.50 -10.15 -26.99
N GLN A 504 14.66 -9.51 -26.18
CA GLN A 504 14.96 -8.24 -25.52
C GLN A 504 15.16 -8.37 -24.00
N LEU A 505 14.94 -9.56 -23.43
CA LEU A 505 15.07 -9.77 -22.00
C LEU A 505 16.54 -9.73 -21.59
N GLU A 506 16.76 -9.30 -20.35
CA GLU A 506 18.03 -9.46 -19.64
C GLU A 506 17.97 -10.68 -18.71
N THR A 507 16.81 -10.92 -18.10
CA THR A 507 16.56 -12.05 -17.20
C THR A 507 15.33 -12.83 -17.65
N LEU A 508 15.52 -14.14 -17.81
CA LEU A 508 14.46 -15.12 -17.96
C LEU A 508 14.43 -15.99 -16.70
N ASP A 509 13.28 -16.02 -16.04
CA ASP A 509 13.06 -16.80 -14.83
C ASP A 509 12.01 -17.88 -15.10
N ILE A 510 12.46 -19.14 -15.11
CA ILE A 510 11.63 -20.33 -15.24
C ILE A 510 11.84 -21.24 -14.02
N SER A 511 12.02 -20.62 -12.84
CA SER A 511 12.16 -21.30 -11.55
C SER A 511 10.84 -21.87 -11.03
N LEU A 512 10.93 -22.64 -9.94
CA LEU A 512 9.82 -23.13 -9.10
C LEU A 512 8.87 -24.14 -9.77
N GLY A 513 8.97 -24.40 -11.06
CA GLY A 513 8.14 -25.38 -11.75
C GLY A 513 8.84 -26.73 -11.91
N ILE A 514 8.31 -27.56 -12.82
CA ILE A 514 8.77 -28.94 -13.00
C ILE A 514 9.82 -29.11 -14.11
N LEU A 515 10.54 -28.05 -14.50
CA LEU A 515 11.59 -28.10 -15.54
C LEU A 515 12.58 -29.24 -15.28
N THR A 516 12.91 -29.98 -16.33
CA THR A 516 13.86 -31.09 -16.30
C THR A 516 15.03 -30.88 -17.27
N ASP A 517 15.95 -31.84 -17.32
CA ASP A 517 17.02 -31.86 -18.31
C ASP A 517 16.50 -31.89 -19.76
N ALA A 518 15.25 -32.31 -20.01
CA ALA A 518 14.66 -32.30 -21.35
C ALA A 518 14.35 -30.88 -21.83
N GLY A 519 13.76 -30.03 -20.98
CA GLY A 519 13.59 -28.61 -21.27
C GLY A 519 14.94 -27.90 -21.45
N VAL A 520 15.91 -28.21 -20.60
CA VAL A 520 17.28 -27.68 -20.73
C VAL A 520 17.94 -28.10 -22.05
N ALA A 521 17.80 -29.36 -22.48
CA ALA A 521 18.31 -29.81 -23.76
C ALA A 521 17.71 -29.02 -24.93
N THR A 522 16.44 -28.63 -24.82
CA THR A 522 15.77 -27.75 -25.79
C THR A 522 16.37 -26.34 -25.80
N ILE A 523 16.66 -25.76 -24.63
CA ILE A 523 17.36 -24.47 -24.52
C ILE A 523 18.75 -24.55 -25.17
N VAL A 524 19.52 -25.61 -24.89
CA VAL A 524 20.86 -25.83 -25.47
C VAL A 524 20.79 -25.99 -26.99
N LYS A 525 19.82 -26.75 -27.50
CA LYS A 525 19.59 -26.92 -28.94
C LYS A 525 19.36 -25.58 -29.64
N HIS A 526 18.68 -24.65 -28.98
CA HIS A 526 18.38 -23.32 -29.49
C HIS A 526 19.25 -22.21 -28.85
N ALA A 527 20.49 -22.53 -28.47
CA ALA A 527 21.33 -21.64 -27.67
C ALA A 527 21.46 -20.20 -28.21
N GLU A 528 21.52 -20.02 -29.54
CA GLU A 528 21.59 -18.69 -30.16
C GLU A 528 20.45 -17.75 -29.74
N ALA A 529 19.26 -18.30 -29.47
CA ALA A 529 18.10 -17.51 -29.04
C ALA A 529 18.24 -16.96 -27.61
N PHE A 530 19.22 -17.42 -26.85
CA PHE A 530 19.39 -17.09 -25.43
C PHE A 530 20.74 -16.43 -25.11
N LYS A 531 21.68 -16.36 -26.06
CA LYS A 531 23.04 -15.82 -25.83
C LYS A 531 23.09 -14.39 -25.30
N HIS A 532 22.08 -13.58 -25.59
CA HIS A 532 21.98 -12.21 -25.10
C HIS A 532 21.55 -12.12 -23.63
N LEU A 533 20.89 -13.17 -23.10
CA LEU A 533 20.41 -13.19 -21.73
C LEU A 533 21.57 -13.06 -20.74
N GLN A 534 21.41 -12.14 -19.79
CA GLN A 534 22.34 -11.99 -18.67
C GLN A 534 22.10 -13.06 -17.62
N VAL A 535 20.83 -13.40 -17.35
CA VAL A 535 20.45 -14.36 -16.32
C VAL A 535 19.38 -15.32 -16.84
N LEU A 536 19.61 -16.62 -16.60
CA LEU A 536 18.58 -17.66 -16.64
C LEU A 536 18.43 -18.24 -15.24
N ASP A 537 17.25 -18.14 -14.65
CA ASP A 537 16.94 -18.74 -13.35
C ASP A 537 16.15 -20.04 -13.54
N VAL A 538 16.70 -21.14 -13.02
CA VAL A 538 16.13 -22.50 -12.99
C VAL A 538 16.09 -23.04 -11.55
N SER A 539 16.13 -22.15 -10.55
CA SER A 539 16.07 -22.55 -9.14
C SER A 539 14.78 -23.31 -8.81
N ASP A 540 14.85 -24.21 -7.83
CA ASP A 540 13.71 -24.99 -7.37
C ASP A 540 13.01 -25.76 -8.51
N THR A 541 13.79 -26.33 -9.42
CA THR A 541 13.32 -27.21 -10.50
C THR A 541 13.96 -28.60 -10.40
N TYR A 542 13.59 -29.52 -11.28
CA TYR A 542 14.12 -30.88 -11.34
C TYR A 542 15.29 -31.02 -12.34
N VAL A 543 15.90 -29.89 -12.73
CA VAL A 543 17.11 -29.89 -13.55
C VAL A 543 18.26 -30.49 -12.75
N THR A 544 18.98 -31.44 -13.34
CA THR A 544 20.12 -32.06 -12.68
C THR A 544 21.35 -31.16 -12.73
N LYS A 545 22.36 -31.46 -11.91
CA LYS A 545 23.67 -30.80 -12.01
C LYS A 545 24.29 -30.90 -13.42
N LYS A 546 24.01 -31.99 -14.15
CA LYS A 546 24.46 -32.17 -15.54
C LYS A 546 23.70 -31.25 -16.49
N GLY A 547 22.38 -31.13 -16.33
CA GLY A 547 21.56 -30.15 -17.04
C GLY A 547 22.08 -28.74 -16.83
N VAL A 548 22.28 -28.30 -15.58
CA VAL A 548 22.84 -26.98 -15.27
C VAL A 548 24.22 -26.78 -15.93
N ALA A 549 25.10 -27.78 -15.88
CA ALA A 549 26.41 -27.70 -16.52
C ALA A 549 26.31 -27.52 -18.05
N SER A 550 25.29 -28.08 -18.70
CA SER A 550 25.07 -27.93 -20.15
C SER A 550 24.63 -26.52 -20.57
N LEU A 551 24.06 -25.73 -19.65
CA LEU A 551 23.70 -24.32 -19.89
C LEU A 551 24.92 -23.39 -19.87
N LYS A 552 26.10 -23.88 -19.45
CA LYS A 552 27.32 -23.09 -19.42
C LYS A 552 27.70 -22.66 -20.84
N GLY A 553 27.79 -21.35 -21.06
CA GLY A 553 28.10 -20.77 -22.37
C GLY A 553 26.88 -20.57 -23.28
N VAL A 554 25.70 -21.04 -22.88
CA VAL A 554 24.43 -20.71 -23.55
C VAL A 554 23.95 -19.33 -23.10
N VAL A 555 24.03 -19.05 -21.79
CA VAL A 555 23.68 -17.77 -21.17
C VAL A 555 24.83 -17.29 -20.30
N LYS A 556 24.85 -16.00 -19.94
CA LYS A 556 25.96 -15.43 -19.16
C LYS A 556 25.99 -15.91 -17.72
N THR A 557 24.84 -16.00 -17.06
CA THR A 557 24.73 -16.46 -15.67
C THR A 557 23.53 -17.38 -15.54
N VAL A 558 23.75 -18.54 -14.93
CA VAL A 558 22.69 -19.48 -14.57
C VAL A 558 22.53 -19.44 -13.05
N ILE A 559 21.31 -19.21 -12.57
CA ILE A 559 20.94 -19.36 -11.17
C ILE A 559 20.19 -20.69 -11.04
N ALA A 560 20.68 -21.55 -10.15
CA ALA A 560 20.15 -22.90 -9.95
C ALA A 560 20.26 -23.29 -8.46
N LYS A 561 19.48 -22.61 -7.62
CA LYS A 561 19.44 -22.86 -6.17
C LYS A 561 18.37 -23.89 -5.85
N GLU A 562 18.56 -24.63 -4.76
CA GLU A 562 17.55 -25.57 -4.21
C GLU A 562 16.94 -26.52 -5.26
N LEU A 563 17.77 -27.06 -6.17
CA LEU A 563 17.31 -28.01 -7.18
C LEU A 563 16.72 -29.26 -6.51
N ARG A 564 15.56 -29.69 -7.02
CA ARG A 564 14.76 -30.78 -6.46
C ARG A 564 15.15 -32.12 -7.06
N GLY A 565 15.11 -33.15 -6.22
CA GLY A 565 15.18 -34.55 -6.65
C GLY A 565 13.77 -35.10 -6.87
N VAL A 566 13.67 -36.31 -7.42
CA VAL A 566 12.40 -37.04 -7.36
C VAL A 566 12.34 -37.76 -6.01
N ASP A 567 11.27 -37.54 -5.26
CA ASP A 567 11.15 -38.02 -3.86
C ASP A 567 10.99 -39.53 -3.77
N ASP A 568 10.40 -40.16 -4.79
CA ASP A 568 10.25 -41.60 -4.89
C ASP A 568 10.97 -42.14 -6.16
N PRO A 569 12.05 -42.93 -6.01
CA PRO A 569 12.73 -43.54 -7.15
C PRO A 569 11.87 -44.58 -7.89
N ASP A 570 10.79 -45.08 -7.27
CA ASP A 570 9.81 -46.00 -7.86
C ASP A 570 8.64 -45.24 -8.55
N GLU A 571 8.46 -43.94 -8.27
CA GLU A 571 7.58 -43.02 -9.00
C GLU A 571 8.37 -41.85 -9.66
N PRO A 572 9.28 -42.14 -10.61
CA PRO A 572 10.18 -41.14 -11.22
C PRO A 572 9.46 -40.01 -11.98
N GLU A 573 8.14 -40.12 -12.15
CA GLU A 573 7.28 -39.18 -12.85
C GLU A 573 6.56 -38.18 -11.93
N TYR A 574 6.49 -38.42 -10.61
CA TYR A 574 5.79 -37.51 -9.70
C TYR A 574 6.62 -36.25 -9.44
N ARG A 575 6.27 -35.15 -10.12
CA ARG A 575 6.86 -33.81 -9.96
C ARG A 575 5.77 -32.82 -9.60
N TYR A 576 6.08 -31.91 -8.70
CA TYR A 576 5.15 -30.88 -8.25
C TYR A 576 5.79 -29.50 -8.37
N VAL A 577 4.97 -28.45 -8.43
CA VAL A 577 5.45 -27.06 -8.42
C VAL A 577 5.78 -26.61 -6.99
N ALA A 578 6.72 -25.69 -6.80
CA ALA A 578 7.26 -25.36 -5.46
C ALA A 578 6.28 -24.58 -4.59
N VAL A 579 5.43 -23.76 -5.21
CA VAL A 579 4.36 -23.02 -4.54
C VAL A 579 3.05 -23.71 -4.91
N ALA A 580 2.46 -24.39 -3.95
CA ALA A 580 1.30 -25.24 -4.19
C ALA A 580 0.21 -24.91 -3.15
N GLU A 581 0.53 -24.95 -1.86
CA GLU A 581 -0.40 -24.70 -0.74
C GLU A 581 -0.34 -23.28 -0.15
#